data_AF-A0A1Y3WYD1-F1
#
_entry.id   AF-A0A1Y3WYD1-F1
#
_cell.length_a   1.000
_cell.length_b   1.000
_cell.length_c   1.000
_cell.angle_alpha   90.00
_cell.angle_beta   90.00
_cell.angle_gamma   90.00
#
_symmetry.space_group_name_H-M   'P 1'
#
loop_
_entity.id
_entity.type
_entity.pdbx_description
1 polymer ?
#
loop_
_entity_poly.entity_id
_entity_poly.type
_entity_poly.pdbx_seq_one_letter_code
_entity_poly.pdbx_strand_id
1 'polypeptide(L)' 'MVKLETFMALFRLLHKPDKAIVGRYIQGKSIAEIARELDCSQSVVSETIYRFRQQLKKERHPPI' A
#
# COMPACT_ATOMS: atom_id res chain seq x y z
N MET A 1 11.08 -5.93 12.09
CA MET A 1 11.20 -5.00 10.94
C MET A 1 10.88 -5.80 9.68
N VAL A 2 9.97 -5.34 8.80
CA VAL A 2 9.78 -5.98 7.48
C VAL A 2 11.06 -5.73 6.68
N LYS A 3 11.65 -6.76 6.07
CA LYS A 3 12.85 -6.59 5.24
C LYS A 3 12.50 -5.68 4.06
N LEU A 4 13.38 -4.71 3.77
CA LEU A 4 13.21 -3.78 2.64
C LEU A 4 12.96 -4.52 1.33
N GLU A 5 13.58 -5.69 1.16
CA GLU A 5 13.43 -6.56 0.00
C GLU A 5 11.99 -7.08 -0.19
N THR A 6 11.35 -7.58 0.88
CA THR A 6 9.95 -8.04 0.87
C THR A 6 9.01 -6.90 0.49
N PHE A 7 9.26 -5.71 1.03
CA PHE A 7 8.49 -4.53 0.69
C PHE A 7 8.64 -4.13 -0.79
N MET A 8 9.88 -4.10 -1.30
CA MET A 8 10.14 -3.77 -2.71
C MET A 8 9.49 -4.77 -3.66
N ALA A 9 9.51 -6.07 -3.33
CA ALA A 9 8.87 -7.11 -4.11
C ALA A 9 7.34 -6.90 -4.18
N LEU A 10 6.69 -6.73 -3.03
CA LEU A 10 5.25 -6.49 -2.98
C LEU A 10 4.85 -5.19 -3.68
N PHE A 11 5.61 -4.11 -3.47
CA PHE A 11 5.36 -2.83 -4.13
C PHE A 11 5.52 -2.90 -5.65
N ARG A 12 6.43 -3.74 -6.16
CA ARG A 12 6.60 -3.96 -7.61
C ARG A 12 5.44 -4.74 -8.22
N LEU A 13 4.80 -5.62 -7.45
CA LEU A 13 3.67 -6.45 -7.88
C LEU A 13 2.32 -5.72 -7.83
N LEU A 14 2.23 -4.55 -7.19
CA LEU A 14 1.02 -3.74 -7.19
C LEU A 14 0.63 -3.28 -8.61
N HIS A 15 -0.67 -3.32 -8.90
CA HIS A 15 -1.23 -2.71 -10.10
C HIS A 15 -1.00 -1.19 -10.08
N LYS A 16 -0.93 -0.55 -11.26
CA LYS A 16 -0.67 0.89 -11.43
C LYS A 16 -1.45 1.81 -10.46
N PRO A 17 -2.78 1.68 -10.28
CA PRO A 17 -3.52 2.55 -9.36
C PRO A 17 -3.12 2.32 -7.89
N ASP A 18 -3.00 1.07 -7.46
CA ASP A 18 -2.59 0.76 -6.09
C ASP A 18 -1.18 1.23 -5.78
N LYS A 19 -0.27 1.14 -6.76
CA LYS A 19 1.10 1.61 -6.64
C LYS A 19 1.17 3.12 -6.42
N ALA A 20 0.31 3.89 -7.09
CA ALA A 20 0.23 5.34 -6.93
C ALA A 20 -0.29 5.75 -5.54
N ILE A 21 -1.27 4.99 -5.01
CA ILE A 21 -1.81 5.17 -3.65
C ILE A 21 -0.75 4.85 -2.60
N VAL A 22 -0.20 3.64 -2.66
CA VAL A 22 0.79 3.14 -1.69
C VAL A 22 2.05 4.01 -1.72
N GLY A 23 2.52 4.42 -2.90
CA GLY A 23 3.68 5.30 -3.06
C GLY A 23 3.54 6.62 -2.29
N ARG A 24 2.37 7.29 -2.41
CA ARG A 24 2.10 8.55 -1.69
C ARG A 24 1.92 8.34 -0.18
N TYR A 25 1.32 7.22 0.22
CA TYR A 25 1.21 6.85 1.63
C TYR A 25 2.59 6.68 2.28
N ILE A 26 3.53 6.03 1.58
CA ILE A 26 4.92 5.87 2.05
C ILE A 26 5.66 7.21 2.13
N GLN A 27 5.33 8.17 1.25
CA GLN A 27 5.83 9.53 1.31
C GLN A 27 5.25 10.35 2.48
N GLY A 28 4.34 9.77 3.28
CA GLY A 28 3.76 10.41 4.46
C GLY A 28 2.49 11.22 4.18
N LYS A 29 1.93 11.16 2.97
CA LYS A 29 0.66 11.85 2.66
C LYS A 29 -0.50 11.22 3.40
N SER A 30 -1.44 12.06 3.83
CA SER A 30 -2.69 11.60 4.45
C SER A 30 -3.65 10.98 3.43
N ILE A 31 -4.57 10.14 3.91
CA ILE A 31 -5.59 9.49 3.05
C ILE A 31 -6.40 10.53 2.25
N ALA A 32 -6.77 11.65 2.88
CA ALA A 32 -7.51 12.73 2.25
C ALA A 32 -6.69 13.42 1.14
N GLU A 33 -5.40 13.66 1.34
CA GLU A 33 -4.53 14.23 0.32
C GLU A 33 -4.36 13.29 -0.88
N ILE A 34 -4.17 12.00 -0.62
CA ILE A 34 -4.01 11.00 -1.68
C ILE A 34 -5.29 10.89 -2.51
N ALA A 35 -6.45 10.82 -1.85
CA ALA A 35 -7.76 10.77 -2.49
C ALA A 35 -7.98 11.98 -3.40
N ARG A 36 -7.67 13.19 -2.90
CA ARG A 36 -7.78 14.43 -3.67
C ARG A 36 -6.82 14.47 -4.87
N GLU A 37 -5.58 14.03 -4.70
CA GLU A 37 -4.57 14.07 -5.78
C GLU A 37 -4.83 13.05 -6.89
N LEU A 38 -5.43 11.91 -6.55
CA LEU A 38 -5.69 10.81 -7.48
C LEU A 38 -7.12 10.81 -8.01
N ASP A 39 -7.92 11.82 -7.65
CA ASP A 39 -9.33 11.93 -7.99
C ASP A 39 -10.11 10.63 -7.67
N CYS A 40 -9.96 10.13 -6.44
CA CYS A 40 -10.60 8.91 -5.99
C CYS A 40 -11.16 9.05 -4.57
N SER A 41 -11.97 8.08 -4.14
CA SER A 41 -12.57 8.14 -2.80
C SER A 41 -11.57 7.77 -1.70
N GLN A 42 -11.72 8.38 -0.52
CA GLN A 42 -10.92 8.03 0.66
C GLN A 42 -11.09 6.56 1.07
N SER A 43 -12.26 5.97 0.80
CA SER A 43 -12.52 4.54 1.03
C SER A 43 -11.62 3.66 0.18
N VAL A 44 -11.46 3.96 -1.12
CA VAL A 44 -10.56 3.23 -2.02
C VAL A 44 -9.11 3.31 -1.51
N VAL A 45 -8.66 4.52 -1.15
CA VAL A 45 -7.32 4.73 -0.59
C VAL A 45 -7.10 3.89 0.68
N SER A 46 -8.06 3.93 1.60
CA SER A 46 -8.00 3.19 2.87
C SER A 46 -7.95 1.68 2.66
N GLU A 47 -8.80 1.16 1.77
CA GLU A 47 -8.85 -0.27 1.44
C GLU A 47 -7.54 -0.75 0.81
N THR A 48 -7.01 -0.02 -0.17
CA THR A 48 -5.73 -0.35 -0.82
C THR A 48 -4.59 -0.41 0.19
N ILE A 49 -4.48 0.60 1.07
CA ILE A 49 -3.44 0.62 2.12
C ILE A 49 -3.63 -0.53 3.09
N TYR A 50 -4.87 -0.83 3.51
CA TYR A 50 -5.17 -1.94 4.39
C TYR A 50 -4.75 -3.28 3.78
N ARG A 51 -5.13 -3.54 2.52
CA ARG A 51 -4.77 -4.77 1.80
C ARG A 51 -3.26 -4.92 1.67
N PHE A 52 -2.55 -3.85 1.33
CA PHE A 52 -1.08 -3.85 1.27
C PHE A 52 -0.44 -4.20 2.63
N ARG A 53 -0.94 -3.62 3.73
CA ARG A 53 -0.47 -3.94 5.09
C ARG A 53 -0.75 -5.40 5.47
N GLN A 54 -1.89 -5.97 5.06
CA GLN A 54 -2.21 -7.36 5.32
C GLN A 54 -1.28 -8.31 4.55
N GLN A 55 -0.95 -8.01 3.30
CA GLN A 55 0.03 -8.78 2.53
C GLN A 55 1.41 -8.77 3.20
N LEU A 56 1.87 -7.59 3.67
CA LEU A 56 3.13 -7.47 4.42
C LEU A 56 3.14 -8.31 5.70
N LYS A 57 1.99 -8.48 6.37
CA LYS A 57 1.87 -9.32 7.58
C LYS A 57 1.91 -10.81 7.25
N LYS A 58 1.25 -11.24 6.17
CA LYS A 58 1.23 -12.63 5.71
C LYS A 58 2.64 -13.12 5.32
N GLU A 59 3.41 -12.31 4.59
CA GLU A 59 4.79 -12.67 4.26
C GLU A 59 5.71 -12.75 5.49
N ARG A 60 5.32 -12.12 6.60
CA ARG A 60 6.07 -12.17 7.87
C ARG A 60 5.78 -13.43 8.69
N HIS A 61 4.71 -14.16 8.38
CA HIS A 61 4.31 -15.44 8.97
C HIS A 61 3.67 -16.27 7.85
N PRO A 62 4.47 -16.95 7.02
CA PRO A 62 3.90 -17.87 6.04
C PRO A 62 3.07 -18.93 6.79
N PRO A 63 1.87 -19.29 6.30
CA PRO A 63 1.13 -20.40 6.88
C PRO A 63 2.01 -21.65 6.84
N ILE A 64 2.18 -22.27 8.02
CA ILE A 64 2.94 -23.51 8.24
C ILE A 64 2.22 -24.66 7.56
#